data_AF-A0A453QQA3-F1
#
_entry.id   AF-A0A453QQA3-F1
#
_cell.length_a   1.000
_cell.length_b   1.000
_cell.length_c   1.000
_cell.angle_alpha   90.00
_cell.angle_beta   90.00
_cell.angle_gamma   90.00
#
_symmetry.space_group_name_H-M   'P 1'
#
loop_
_entity.id
_entity.type
_entity.pdbx_description
1 polymer ?
#
loop_
_entity_poly.entity_id
_entity_poly.type
_entity_poly.pdbx_seq_one_letter_code
_entity_poly.pdbx_strand_id
1 'polypeptide(L)'
;RDPYSAKPLEGLKVIDVGCGGGILSEPLARMGATVTGIDAVDKNIKIAHIHAASDPTTASIEYCCTTAEDLVKENKQFDAVISLELPIGTHEWSKLVTPEELVLALQRASISVEEMAGFFYNPLTREWSLSDDTSINYIAYGIKKSEAPSATPQ
;
A
#
# COMPACT_ATOMS: atom_id res chain seq x y z
N ARG A 1 -10.19 6.78 -14.90
CA ARG A 1 -8.81 6.70 -15.43
C ARG A 1 -8.74 5.45 -16.31
N ASP A 2 -7.97 5.43 -17.39
CA ASP A 2 -7.83 4.26 -18.27
C ASP A 2 -6.81 3.28 -17.67
N PRO A 3 -7.22 2.07 -17.22
CA PRO A 3 -6.30 1.10 -16.63
C PRO A 3 -5.32 0.48 -17.65
N TYR A 4 -5.57 0.63 -18.95
CA TYR A 4 -4.71 0.10 -20.01
C TYR A 4 -3.69 1.13 -20.54
N SER A 5 -3.73 2.36 -20.00
CA SER A 5 -2.73 3.40 -20.30
C SER A 5 -1.36 3.02 -19.73
N ALA A 6 -0.29 3.53 -20.33
CA ALA A 6 1.07 3.39 -19.80
C ALA A 6 1.26 4.13 -18.45
N LYS A 7 0.44 5.15 -18.18
CA LYS A 7 0.47 5.92 -16.92
C LYS A 7 -0.91 6.00 -16.27
N PRO A 8 -1.47 4.88 -15.79
CA PRO A 8 -2.83 4.85 -15.27
C PRO A 8 -2.98 5.62 -13.95
N LEU A 9 -1.87 5.90 -13.25
CA LEU A 9 -1.84 6.59 -11.95
C LEU A 9 -1.41 8.05 -12.05
N GLU A 10 -1.34 8.61 -13.26
CA GLU A 10 -0.90 9.99 -13.46
C GLU A 10 -1.72 10.98 -12.62
N GLY A 11 -0.99 11.88 -11.93
CA GLY A 11 -1.55 12.91 -11.07
C GLY A 11 -2.06 12.42 -9.70
N LEU A 12 -1.84 11.15 -9.33
CA LEU A 12 -2.14 10.65 -7.99
C LEU A 12 -0.95 10.82 -7.05
N LYS A 13 -1.22 11.25 -5.82
CA LYS A 13 -0.30 11.18 -4.69
C LYS A 13 -0.55 9.89 -3.92
N VAL A 14 0.42 9.01 -3.91
CA VAL A 14 0.33 7.68 -3.27
C VAL A 14 1.36 7.61 -2.16
N ILE A 15 0.98 7.02 -1.03
CA ILE A 15 1.92 6.67 0.04
C ILE A 15 2.06 5.15 0.15
N ASP A 16 3.30 4.66 0.25
CA ASP A 16 3.67 3.27 0.46
C ASP A 16 4.24 3.12 1.89
N VAL A 17 3.43 2.60 2.81
CA VAL A 17 3.74 2.46 4.24
C VAL A 17 4.40 1.11 4.48
N GLY A 18 5.64 1.14 4.98
CA GLY A 18 6.48 -0.06 5.08
C GLY A 18 7.13 -0.40 3.74
N CYS A 19 7.59 0.60 3.00
CA CYS A 19 8.05 0.44 1.61
C CYS A 19 9.30 -0.45 1.46
N GLY A 20 10.03 -0.74 2.55
CA GLY A 20 11.23 -1.55 2.51
C GLY A 20 12.27 -0.97 1.55
N GLY A 21 12.77 -1.82 0.65
CA GLY A 21 13.71 -1.44 -0.40
C GLY A 21 13.09 -0.81 -1.65
N GLY A 22 11.81 -0.39 -1.61
CA GLY A 22 11.17 0.35 -2.71
C GLY A 22 10.55 -0.49 -3.84
N ILE A 23 10.46 -1.82 -3.67
CA ILE A 23 10.01 -2.76 -4.72
C ILE A 23 8.64 -2.40 -5.29
N LEU A 24 7.70 -1.95 -4.44
CA LEU A 24 6.37 -1.54 -4.87
C LEU A 24 6.30 -0.06 -5.26
N SER A 25 6.98 0.79 -4.49
CA SER A 25 7.08 2.23 -4.74
C SER A 25 7.55 2.55 -6.17
N GLU A 26 8.55 1.83 -6.68
CA GLU A 26 9.09 2.08 -8.02
C GLU A 26 8.11 1.81 -9.18
N PRO A 27 7.43 0.63 -9.28
CA PRO A 27 6.36 0.42 -10.25
C PRO A 27 5.24 1.47 -10.18
N LEU A 28 4.85 1.93 -8.98
CA LEU A 28 3.83 2.97 -8.82
C LEU A 28 4.27 4.29 -9.46
N ALA A 29 5.53 4.68 -9.25
CA ALA A 29 6.11 5.85 -9.90
C ALA A 29 6.20 5.69 -11.43
N ARG A 30 6.61 4.51 -11.91
CA ARG A 30 6.62 4.18 -13.35
C ARG A 30 5.23 4.27 -13.99
N MET A 31 4.19 3.93 -13.25
CA MET A 31 2.78 4.08 -13.66
C MET A 31 2.26 5.53 -13.56
N GLY A 32 3.10 6.50 -13.20
CA GLY A 32 2.81 7.94 -13.22
C GLY A 32 2.40 8.55 -11.88
N ALA A 33 2.42 7.80 -10.78
CA ALA A 33 2.12 8.34 -9.46
C ALA A 33 3.26 9.22 -8.92
N THR A 34 2.90 10.22 -8.11
CA THR A 34 3.83 10.84 -7.16
C THR A 34 3.82 10.00 -5.89
N VAL A 35 4.94 9.37 -5.57
CA VAL A 35 5.00 8.36 -4.50
C VAL A 35 5.80 8.90 -3.31
N THR A 36 5.26 8.72 -2.11
CA THR A 36 6.01 8.86 -0.86
C THR A 36 6.16 7.47 -0.25
N GLY A 37 7.39 6.95 -0.17
CA GLY A 37 7.68 5.66 0.49
C GLY A 37 8.22 5.90 1.89
N ILE A 38 7.64 5.25 2.90
CA ILE A 38 8.12 5.34 4.29
C ILE A 38 8.45 3.98 4.88
N ASP A 39 9.47 3.96 5.73
CA ASP A 39 9.86 2.80 6.52
C ASP A 39 10.53 3.28 7.81
N ALA A 40 10.29 2.59 8.93
CA ALA A 40 10.88 2.94 10.22
C ALA A 40 12.37 2.55 10.31
N VAL A 41 12.86 1.70 9.39
CA VAL A 41 14.22 1.17 9.37
C VAL A 41 15.06 1.95 8.36
N ASP A 42 15.96 2.80 8.86
CA ASP A 42 16.89 3.62 8.06
C ASP A 42 17.66 2.81 7.00
N LYS A 43 18.07 1.58 7.32
CA LYS A 43 18.76 0.70 6.38
C LYS A 43 17.90 0.39 5.15
N ASN A 44 16.59 0.18 5.31
CA ASN A 44 15.67 -0.11 4.21
C ASN A 44 15.58 1.10 3.28
N ILE A 45 15.40 2.30 3.85
CA ILE A 45 15.32 3.56 3.10
C ILE A 45 16.60 3.84 2.32
N LYS A 46 17.78 3.56 2.89
CA LYS A 46 19.05 3.68 2.17
C LYS A 46 19.11 2.76 0.95
N ILE A 47 18.60 1.53 1.06
CA ILE A 47 18.53 0.59 -0.07
C ILE A 47 17.56 1.12 -1.13
N ALA A 48 16.38 1.60 -0.72
CA ALA A 48 15.38 2.15 -1.63
C ALA A 48 15.93 3.33 -2.46
N HIS A 49 16.66 4.25 -1.81
CA HIS A 49 17.34 5.36 -2.51
C HIS A 49 18.37 4.88 -3.53
N ILE A 50 19.18 3.88 -3.19
CA ILE A 50 20.19 3.33 -4.11
C ILE A 50 19.55 2.69 -5.33
N HIS A 51 18.46 1.93 -5.14
CA HIS A 51 17.75 1.28 -6.24
C HIS A 51 17.09 2.32 -7.16
N ALA A 52 16.35 3.27 -6.59
CA ALA A 52 15.70 4.34 -7.36
C ALA A 52 16.70 5.22 -8.13
N ALA A 53 17.89 5.49 -7.57
CA ALA A 53 18.92 6.26 -8.26
C ALA A 53 19.38 5.65 -9.60
N SER A 54 19.15 4.36 -9.82
CA SER A 54 19.50 3.66 -11.06
C SER A 54 18.43 3.79 -12.15
N ASP A 55 17.22 4.24 -11.82
CA ASP A 55 16.08 4.37 -12.74
C ASP A 55 15.56 5.82 -12.76
N PRO A 56 15.83 6.61 -13.83
CA PRO A 56 15.36 7.99 -13.95
C PRO A 56 13.83 8.16 -13.83
N THR A 57 13.05 7.11 -14.12
CA THR A 57 11.59 7.16 -14.03
C THR A 57 11.07 7.10 -12.59
N THR A 58 11.95 6.82 -11.63
CA THR A 58 11.66 6.76 -10.19
C THR A 58 12.09 8.02 -9.44
N ALA A 59 12.57 9.04 -10.16
CA ALA A 59 13.02 10.31 -9.57
C ALA A 59 11.92 11.11 -8.84
N SER A 60 10.64 10.77 -9.07
CA SER A 60 9.49 11.38 -8.40
C SER A 60 9.19 10.78 -7.01
N ILE A 61 9.94 9.75 -6.58
CA ILE A 61 9.70 9.09 -5.29
C ILE A 61 10.40 9.85 -4.17
N GLU A 62 9.65 10.19 -3.14
CA GLU A 62 10.18 10.70 -1.88
C GLU A 62 10.28 9.53 -0.88
N TYR A 63 11.50 9.11 -0.52
CA TYR A 63 11.71 8.10 0.52
C TYR A 63 12.10 8.73 1.85
N CYS A 64 11.37 8.42 2.92
CA CYS A 64 11.59 8.95 4.26
C CYS A 64 11.73 7.84 5.31
N CYS A 65 12.76 7.96 6.16
CA CYS A 65 12.86 7.14 7.38
C CYS A 65 11.95 7.76 8.46
N THR A 66 10.73 7.25 8.59
CA THR A 66 9.71 7.77 9.52
C THR A 66 8.65 6.70 9.79
N THR A 67 7.74 6.99 10.73
CA THR A 67 6.60 6.13 11.06
C THR A 67 5.30 6.68 10.45
N ALA A 68 4.29 5.83 10.28
CA ALA A 68 2.98 6.28 9.85
C ALA A 68 2.36 7.26 10.88
N GLU A 69 2.60 7.01 12.16
CA GLU A 69 2.14 7.83 13.28
C GLU A 69 2.73 9.23 13.26
N ASP A 70 4.00 9.37 12.91
CA ASP A 70 4.64 10.68 12.77
C ASP A 70 4.09 11.44 11.57
N LEU A 71 3.84 10.76 10.45
CA LEU A 71 3.20 11.37 9.28
C LEU A 71 1.77 11.83 9.53
N VAL A 72 1.01 11.12 10.37
CA VAL A 72 -0.32 11.56 10.81
C VAL A 72 -0.23 12.92 11.53
N LYS A 73 0.83 13.16 12.32
CA LYS A 73 1.05 14.45 13.00
C LYS A 73 1.36 15.58 12.01
N GLU A 74 1.98 15.26 10.88
CA GLU A 74 2.25 16.22 9.79
C GLU A 74 0.99 16.58 8.98
N ASN A 75 -0.11 15.84 9.17
CA ASN A 75 -1.39 16.06 8.47
C ASN A 75 -1.27 16.08 6.93
N LYS A 76 -0.35 15.28 6.37
CA LYS A 76 -0.21 15.11 4.92
C LYS A 76 -1.38 14.29 4.37
N GLN A 77 -1.84 14.64 3.17
CA GLN A 77 -2.96 13.98 2.49
C GLN A 77 -2.53 13.32 1.17
N PHE A 78 -3.01 12.09 0.99
CA PHE A 78 -2.74 11.23 -0.16
C PHE A 78 -4.05 10.76 -0.78
N ASP A 79 -4.02 10.50 -2.08
CA ASP A 79 -5.16 9.97 -2.83
C ASP A 79 -5.31 8.45 -2.63
N ALA A 80 -4.20 7.76 -2.35
CA ALA A 80 -4.19 6.33 -2.00
C ALA A 80 -3.11 6.03 -0.95
N VAL A 81 -3.40 5.08 -0.07
CA VAL A 81 -2.48 4.50 0.90
C VAL A 81 -2.31 3.04 0.54
N ILE A 82 -1.06 2.58 0.44
CA ILE A 82 -0.72 1.19 0.23
C ILE A 82 0.13 0.75 1.41
N SER A 83 -0.14 -0.44 1.91
CA SER A 83 0.69 -1.08 2.92
C SER A 83 0.76 -2.57 2.59
N LEU A 84 1.94 -3.02 2.21
CA LEU A 84 2.23 -4.41 1.91
C LEU A 84 3.34 -4.86 2.85
N GLU A 85 2.98 -5.62 3.87
CA GLU A 85 3.96 -6.28 4.71
C GLU A 85 4.12 -7.74 4.31
N LEU A 86 5.37 -8.17 4.13
CA LEU A 86 5.76 -9.57 4.14
C LEU A 86 6.63 -9.77 5.39
N PRO A 87 6.05 -10.02 6.58
CA PRO A 87 6.84 -10.23 7.77
C PRO A 87 7.79 -11.41 7.55
N ILE A 88 9.09 -11.18 7.78
CA ILE A 88 10.12 -12.21 7.66
C ILE A 88 9.78 -13.33 8.65
N GLY A 89 9.53 -14.54 8.13
CA GLY A 89 9.14 -15.71 8.94
C GLY A 89 7.64 -16.03 8.93
N THR A 90 7.00 -15.99 7.74
CA THR A 90 5.56 -16.23 7.44
C THR A 90 4.99 -17.61 7.85
N HIS A 91 5.61 -18.31 8.79
CA HIS A 91 5.14 -19.59 9.31
C HIS A 91 4.56 -19.51 10.73
N GLU A 92 4.44 -18.30 11.28
CA GLU A 92 3.73 -18.06 12.54
C GLU A 92 2.33 -17.48 12.29
N TRP A 93 1.36 -18.36 12.07
CA TRP A 93 -0.06 -18.02 11.85
C TRP A 93 -0.64 -17.07 12.88
N SER A 94 -0.15 -17.10 14.13
CA SER A 94 -0.61 -16.23 15.21
C SER A 94 -0.28 -14.74 15.03
N LYS A 95 0.58 -14.40 14.06
CA LYS A 95 0.96 -13.01 13.74
C LYS A 95 0.22 -12.45 12.52
N LEU A 96 -0.56 -13.29 11.83
CA LEU A 96 -1.38 -12.86 10.71
C LEU A 96 -2.62 -12.16 11.28
N VAL A 97 -2.82 -10.90 10.88
CA VAL A 97 -4.11 -10.22 11.09
C VAL A 97 -5.13 -10.97 10.25
N THR A 98 -6.23 -11.41 10.85
CA THR A 98 -7.28 -12.11 10.10
C THR A 98 -8.03 -11.14 9.18
N PRO A 99 -8.62 -11.62 8.06
CA PRO A 99 -9.51 -10.83 7.22
C PRO A 99 -10.57 -10.05 8.02
N GLU A 100 -11.19 -10.70 8.99
CA GLU A 100 -12.23 -10.11 9.83
C GLU A 100 -11.68 -8.98 10.73
N GLU A 101 -10.51 -9.19 11.34
CA GLU A 101 -9.84 -8.16 12.14
C GLU A 101 -9.45 -6.95 11.30
N LEU A 102 -8.96 -7.17 10.08
CA LEU A 102 -8.64 -6.09 9.16
C LEU A 102 -9.89 -5.30 8.76
N VAL A 103 -10.97 -5.99 8.38
CA VAL A 103 -12.24 -5.34 8.03
C VAL A 103 -12.76 -4.51 9.19
N LEU A 104 -12.75 -5.05 10.41
CA LEU A 104 -13.18 -4.31 11.61
C LEU A 104 -12.30 -3.09 11.86
N ALA A 105 -10.98 -3.20 11.70
CA ALA A 105 -10.05 -2.07 11.87
C ALA A 105 -10.30 -0.97 10.83
N LEU A 106 -10.46 -1.33 9.56
CA LEU A 106 -10.74 -0.39 8.47
C LEU A 106 -12.10 0.28 8.62
N GLN A 107 -13.14 -0.48 9.00
CA GLN A 107 -14.47 0.09 9.26
C GLN A 107 -14.44 1.12 10.40
N ARG A 108 -13.68 0.86 11.48
CA ARG A 108 -13.48 1.83 12.58
C ARG A 108 -12.77 3.09 12.12
N ALA A 109 -11.99 3.03 11.04
CA ALA A 109 -11.34 4.16 10.40
C ALA A 109 -12.20 4.80 9.28
N SER A 110 -13.49 4.46 9.18
CA SER A 110 -14.41 4.91 8.13
C SER A 110 -14.00 4.49 6.72
N ILE A 111 -13.28 3.38 6.59
CA ILE A 111 -12.89 2.77 5.32
C ILE A 111 -13.80 1.56 5.07
N SER A 112 -14.49 1.58 3.94
CA SER A 112 -15.30 0.47 3.44
C SER A 112 -14.40 -0.48 2.66
N VAL A 113 -14.31 -1.75 3.03
CA VAL A 113 -13.62 -2.76 2.21
C VAL A 113 -14.57 -3.18 1.09
N GLU A 114 -14.16 -2.96 -0.14
CA GLU A 114 -14.98 -3.24 -1.33
C GLU A 114 -14.60 -4.59 -1.96
N GLU A 115 -13.31 -4.92 -1.95
CA GLU A 115 -12.80 -6.16 -2.52
C GLU A 115 -11.71 -6.76 -1.62
N MET A 116 -11.68 -8.09 -1.57
CA MET A 116 -10.62 -8.86 -0.93
C MET A 116 -10.42 -10.15 -1.70
N ALA A 117 -9.15 -10.52 -1.92
CA ALA A 117 -8.79 -11.76 -2.61
C ALA A 117 -7.53 -12.35 -2.01
N GLY A 118 -7.44 -13.69 -1.98
CA GLY A 118 -6.19 -14.40 -1.76
C GLY A 118 -5.46 -14.62 -3.09
N PHE A 119 -4.30 -15.25 -3.00
CA PHE A 119 -3.50 -15.68 -4.14
C PHE A 119 -2.95 -17.08 -3.91
N PHE A 120 -2.93 -17.87 -4.98
CA PHE A 120 -2.38 -19.22 -4.99
C PHE A 120 -1.39 -19.38 -6.15
N TYR A 121 -0.44 -20.29 -5.96
CA TYR A 121 0.55 -20.62 -6.98
C TYR A 121 0.17 -21.93 -7.68
N ASN A 122 0.06 -21.91 -9.00
CA ASN A 122 -0.14 -23.11 -9.80
C ASN A 122 1.22 -23.67 -10.26
N PRO A 123 1.67 -24.83 -9.75
CA PRO A 123 2.97 -25.39 -10.10
C PRO A 123 3.05 -25.91 -11.53
N LEU A 124 1.92 -26.18 -12.19
CA LEU A 124 1.88 -26.68 -13.56
C LEU A 124 2.08 -25.55 -14.57
N THR A 125 1.42 -24.41 -14.38
CA THR A 125 1.56 -23.23 -15.25
C THR A 125 2.69 -22.29 -14.81
N ARG A 126 3.15 -22.43 -13.55
CA ARG A 126 4.13 -21.55 -12.89
C ARG A 126 3.65 -20.11 -12.76
N GLU A 127 2.34 -19.94 -12.62
CA GLU A 127 1.68 -18.65 -12.51
C GLU A 127 1.02 -18.48 -11.15
N TRP A 128 0.98 -17.24 -10.69
CA TRP A 128 0.15 -16.83 -9.56
C TRP A 128 -1.23 -16.43 -10.07
N SER A 129 -2.27 -16.76 -9.32
CA SER A 129 -3.65 -16.40 -9.64
C SER A 129 -4.39 -15.95 -8.38
N LEU A 130 -5.38 -15.08 -8.56
CA LEU A 130 -6.27 -14.67 -7.48
C LEU A 130 -7.19 -15.83 -7.07
N SER A 131 -7.55 -15.86 -5.80
CA SER A 131 -8.42 -16.86 -5.18
C SER A 131 -9.46 -16.19 -4.30
N ASP A 132 -10.62 -16.83 -4.15
CA ASP A 132 -11.61 -16.48 -3.14
C ASP A 132 -11.21 -16.97 -1.73
N ASP A 133 -10.19 -17.83 -1.62
CA ASP A 133 -9.64 -18.30 -0.34
C ASP A 133 -8.67 -17.27 0.26
N THR A 134 -9.12 -16.56 1.30
CA THR A 134 -8.36 -15.54 2.03
C THR A 134 -7.76 -16.05 3.36
N SER A 135 -7.85 -17.37 3.62
CA SER A 135 -7.42 -17.94 4.92
C SER A 135 -5.90 -18.03 5.10
N ILE A 136 -5.16 -18.03 3.98
CA ILE A 136 -3.71 -18.19 3.96
C ILE A 136 -3.00 -16.85 3.76
N ASN A 137 -3.54 -16.03 2.89
CA ASN A 137 -3.03 -14.72 2.50
C ASN A 137 -4.17 -13.92 1.89
N TYR A 138 -4.04 -12.60 1.86
CA TYR A 138 -5.02 -11.75 1.22
C TYR A 138 -4.42 -10.40 0.80
N ILE A 139 -5.06 -9.77 -0.19
CA ILE A 139 -4.99 -8.35 -0.47
C ILE A 139 -6.40 -7.78 -0.31
N ALA A 140 -6.50 -6.57 0.23
CA ALA A 140 -7.78 -5.89 0.42
C ALA A 140 -7.73 -4.50 -0.23
N TYR A 141 -8.83 -4.11 -0.87
CA TYR A 141 -9.07 -2.78 -1.39
C TYR A 141 -10.25 -2.15 -0.66
N GLY A 142 -10.08 -0.90 -0.24
CA GLY A 142 -11.14 -0.17 0.43
C GLY A 142 -11.12 1.32 0.13
N ILE A 143 -12.27 1.95 0.34
CA ILE A 143 -12.52 3.36 0.06
C ILE A 143 -12.89 4.05 1.37
N LYS A 144 -12.16 5.13 1.70
CA LYS A 144 -12.53 6.01 2.80
C LYS A 144 -13.83 6.73 2.46
N LYS A 145 -14.88 6.53 3.26
CA LYS A 145 -16.14 7.26 3.11
C LYS A 145 -15.88 8.73 3.44
N SER A 146 -16.27 9.64 2.54
CA SER A 146 -16.29 11.07 2.87
C SER A 146 -17.24 11.26 4.05
N GLU A 147 -16.77 11.90 5.11
CA GLU A 147 -17.70 12.47 6.08
C GLU A 147 -18.54 13.51 5.35
N ALA A 148 -19.86 13.46 5.54
CA ALA A 148 -20.70 14.60 5.17
C ALA A 148 -20.24 15.79 6.04
N PRO A 149 -20.12 17.01 5.48
CA PRO A 149 -19.78 18.17 6.31
C PRO A 149 -20.75 18.24 7.47
N SER A 150 -20.23 18.25 8.69
CA SER A 150 -21.03 18.32 9.91
C SER A 150 -21.93 19.55 9.81
N ALA A 151 -23.24 19.32 9.73
CA ALA A 151 -24.22 20.39 9.84
C ALA A 151 -24.02 21.00 11.22
N THR A 152 -23.38 22.18 11.27
CA THR A 152 -23.24 22.94 12.51
C THR A 152 -24.65 23.31 12.99
N PRO A 153 -25.04 22.98 14.23
CA PRO A 153 -26.27 23.54 14.77
C PRO A 153 -26.06 25.06 14.92
N GLN A 154 -26.95 25.84 14.29
CA GLN A 154 -27.09 27.27 14.61
C GLN A 154 -27.63 27.46 16.02
#